data_AF-W1XN35-F1
#
_entry.id   AF-W1XN35-F1
#
_cell.length_a   1.000
_cell.length_b   1.000
_cell.length_c   1.000
_cell.angle_alpha   90.00
_cell.angle_beta   90.00
_cell.angle_gamma   90.00
#
_symmetry.space_group_name_H-M   'P 1'
#
loop_
_entity.id
_entity.type
_entity.pdbx_description
1 polymer ?
#
loop_
_entity_poly.entity_id
_entity_poly.type
_entity_poly.pdbx_seq_one_letter_code
_entity_poly.pdbx_strand_id
1 'polypeptide(L)'
;GSVTELVSILGKKVTAEEVNNALKNATNNNESFGYTDEEIVSSDIIGSHFGSVFDATQTEITAVGDLQLVKTVAWYDNEYGFVTQLIRT
;
A
#
# COMPACT_ATOMS: atom_id res chain seq x y z
N GLY A 1 -12.64 -0.72 -8.25
CA GLY A 1 -11.90 -1.27 -7.10
C GLY A 1 -10.83 -2.22 -7.60
N SER A 2 -9.57 -1.80 -7.47
CA SER A 2 -8.40 -2.50 -8.00
C SER A 2 -7.29 -2.55 -6.95
N VAL A 3 -6.26 -3.35 -7.22
CA VAL A 3 -5.11 -3.52 -6.33
C VAL A 3 -3.82 -3.58 -7.15
N THR A 4 -2.73 -3.09 -6.57
CA THR A 4 -1.38 -3.17 -7.15
C THR A 4 -0.47 -3.91 -6.19
N GLU A 5 0.19 -4.96 -6.68
CA GLU A 5 1.31 -5.60 -6.00
C GLU A 5 2.64 -5.08 -6.56
N LEU A 6 3.56 -4.71 -5.68
CA LEU A 6 4.92 -4.32 -6.04
C LEU A 6 5.91 -5.28 -5.37
N VAL A 7 6.70 -6.00 -6.18
CA VAL A 7 7.80 -6.85 -5.72
C VAL A 7 9.12 -6.14 -5.96
N SER A 8 9.90 -5.94 -4.89
CA SER A 8 11.11 -5.10 -4.90
C SER A 8 12.31 -5.79 -4.28
N ILE A 9 13.51 -5.44 -4.76
CA ILE A 9 14.78 -5.60 -4.05
C ILE A 9 15.12 -4.23 -3.46
N LEU A 10 15.23 -4.14 -2.13
CA LEU A 10 15.53 -2.88 -1.44
C LEU A 10 17.04 -2.75 -1.17
N GLY A 11 17.50 -1.52 -0.99
CA GLY A 11 18.90 -1.22 -0.63
C GLY A 11 19.29 -1.58 0.81
N LYS A 12 18.38 -2.16 1.60
CA LYS A 12 18.60 -2.61 2.98
C LYS A 12 17.76 -3.86 3.27
N LYS A 13 18.23 -4.72 4.19
CA LYS A 13 17.41 -5.80 4.73
C LYS A 13 16.34 -5.22 5.67
N VAL A 14 15.12 -5.71 5.56
CA VAL A 14 13.97 -5.26 6.36
C VAL A 14 13.11 -6.41 6.87
N THR A 15 12.26 -6.13 7.86
CA THR A 15 11.14 -6.98 8.28
C THR A 15 9.80 -6.44 7.73
N ALA A 16 8.74 -7.26 7.77
CA ALA A 16 7.40 -6.83 7.38
C ALA A 16 6.91 -5.68 8.28
N GLU A 17 7.17 -5.76 9.59
CA GLU A 17 6.82 -4.72 10.56
C GLU A 17 7.52 -3.38 10.25
N GLU A 18 8.81 -3.43 9.89
CA GLU A 18 9.56 -2.22 9.52
C GLU A 18 9.00 -1.57 8.25
N VAL A 19 8.62 -2.36 7.25
CA VAL A 19 7.97 -1.88 6.03
C VAL A 19 6.61 -1.27 6.38
N ASN A 20 5.78 -1.99 7.13
CA ASN A 20 4.44 -1.54 7.50
C ASN A 20 4.47 -0.24 8.30
N ASN A 21 5.37 -0.13 9.29
CA ASN A 21 5.56 1.10 10.07
C ASN A 21 6.05 2.27 9.21
N ALA A 22 6.98 2.03 8.27
CA ALA A 22 7.45 3.07 7.35
C ALA A 22 6.31 3.59 6.45
N LEU A 23 5.47 2.70 5.92
CA LEU A 23 4.34 3.05 5.08
C LEU A 23 3.23 3.74 5.89
N LYS A 24 2.92 3.26 7.11
CA LYS A 24 1.99 3.92 8.05
C LYS A 24 2.39 5.36 8.36
N ASN A 25 3.70 5.60 8.54
CA ASN A 25 4.22 6.94 8.76
C ASN A 25 4.05 7.84 7.52
N ALA A 26 4.20 7.30 6.31
CA ALA A 26 4.01 8.04 5.06
C ALA A 26 2.53 8.39 4.76
N THR A 27 1.59 7.63 5.34
CA THR A 27 0.14 7.88 5.22
C THR A 27 -0.38 8.86 6.27
N ASN A 28 0.38 9.14 7.33
CA ASN A 28 -0.03 10.09 8.37
C ASN A 28 -0.18 11.50 7.81
N ASN A 29 -1.34 12.12 8.06
CA ASN A 29 -1.70 13.44 7.52
C ASN A 29 -1.61 13.54 5.98
N ASN A 30 -1.81 12.42 5.29
CA ASN A 30 -1.76 12.35 3.84
C ASN A 30 -3.16 12.06 3.26
N GLU A 31 -3.78 13.07 2.65
CA GLU A 31 -5.13 12.92 2.07
C GLU A 31 -5.14 12.10 0.77
N SER A 32 -3.98 11.84 0.18
CA SER A 32 -3.83 11.08 -1.06
C SER A 32 -3.52 9.61 -0.85
N PHE A 33 -2.94 9.26 0.30
CA PHE A 33 -2.44 7.92 0.58
C PHE A 33 -2.91 7.42 1.94
N GLY A 34 -3.82 6.45 1.93
CA GLY A 34 -4.39 5.84 3.13
C GLY A 34 -3.66 4.56 3.57
N TYR A 35 -4.06 4.02 4.71
CA TYR A 35 -3.51 2.81 5.32
C TYR A 35 -4.65 1.94 5.83
N THR A 36 -4.54 0.62 5.67
CA THR A 36 -5.38 -0.37 6.33
C THR A 36 -4.54 -1.52 6.88
N ASP A 37 -4.94 -2.03 8.03
CA ASP A 37 -4.55 -3.34 8.59
C ASP A 37 -5.78 -4.24 8.80
N GLU A 38 -6.93 -3.85 8.24
CA GLU A 38 -8.13 -4.67 8.14
C GLU A 38 -8.09 -5.52 6.86
N GLU A 39 -8.61 -6.75 6.95
CA GLU A 39 -8.70 -7.71 5.83
C GLU A 39 -9.84 -7.34 4.86
N ILE A 40 -9.68 -6.20 4.19
CA ILE A 40 -10.64 -5.68 3.20
C ILE A 40 -10.54 -6.40 1.86
N VAL A 41 -11.59 -6.27 1.04
CA VAL A 41 -11.62 -6.76 -0.34
C VAL A 41 -11.93 -5.62 -1.32
N SER A 42 -11.90 -5.93 -2.62
CA SER A 42 -11.97 -4.92 -3.69
C SER A 42 -13.25 -4.07 -3.71
N SER A 43 -14.37 -4.55 -3.17
CA SER A 43 -15.61 -3.77 -3.09
C SER A 43 -15.54 -2.67 -2.04
N ASP A 44 -14.75 -2.86 -0.99
CA ASP A 44 -14.68 -1.95 0.16
C ASP A 44 -13.96 -0.64 -0.19
N ILE A 45 -13.12 -0.67 -1.23
CA ILE A 45 -12.42 0.53 -1.72
C ILE A 45 -13.29 1.42 -2.62
N ILE A 46 -14.45 0.94 -3.10
CA ILE A 46 -15.31 1.69 -4.03
C ILE A 46 -15.79 2.98 -3.34
N GLY A 47 -15.55 4.13 -3.97
CA GLY A 47 -15.85 5.45 -3.42
C GLY A 47 -14.77 5.99 -2.49
N SER A 48 -13.61 5.35 -2.37
CA SER A 48 -12.48 5.85 -1.58
C SER A 48 -12.06 7.25 -2.03
N HIS A 49 -11.73 8.10 -1.05
CA HIS A 49 -11.20 9.45 -1.29
C HIS A 49 -9.66 9.50 -1.37
N PHE A 50 -9.00 8.35 -1.23
CA PHE A 50 -7.57 8.21 -1.40
C PHE A 50 -7.26 7.75 -2.82
N GLY A 51 -6.14 8.23 -3.38
CA GLY A 51 -5.61 7.71 -4.64
C GLY A 51 -5.02 6.31 -4.51
N SER A 52 -4.57 5.95 -3.31
CA SER A 52 -4.07 4.63 -2.96
C SER A 52 -4.24 4.36 -1.46
N VAL A 53 -4.47 3.12 -1.07
CA VAL A 53 -4.57 2.67 0.33
C VAL A 53 -3.64 1.47 0.51
N PHE A 54 -2.55 1.67 1.25
CA PHE A 54 -1.61 0.59 1.56
C PHE A 54 -2.26 -0.46 2.45
N ASP A 55 -2.06 -1.74 2.11
CA ASP A 55 -2.59 -2.87 2.84
C ASP A 55 -1.47 -3.64 3.56
N ALA A 56 -1.42 -3.48 4.88
CA ALA A 56 -0.38 -4.07 5.72
C ALA A 56 -0.54 -5.59 5.90
N THR A 57 -1.72 -6.16 5.64
CA THR A 57 -1.96 -7.61 5.82
C THR A 57 -1.30 -8.43 4.71
N GLN A 58 -1.02 -7.80 3.57
CA GLN A 58 -0.45 -8.44 2.38
C GLN A 58 1.06 -8.19 2.19
N THR A 59 1.73 -7.56 3.15
CA THR A 59 3.20 -7.41 3.11
C THR A 59 3.87 -8.77 3.30
N GLU A 60 4.76 -9.12 2.37
CA GLU A 60 5.49 -10.39 2.40
C GLU A 60 6.99 -10.14 2.21
N ILE A 61 7.79 -10.75 3.09
CA ILE A 61 9.25 -10.74 3.02
C ILE A 61 9.73 -12.16 2.75
N THR A 62 10.36 -12.36 1.60
CA THR A 62 11.01 -13.64 1.25
C THR A 62 12.52 -13.43 1.22
N ALA A 63 13.26 -14.19 2.03
CA ALA A 63 14.71 -14.05 2.14
C ALA A 63 15.44 -15.41 2.06
N VAL A 64 16.52 -15.46 1.28
CA VAL A 64 17.44 -16.60 1.20
C VAL A 64 18.87 -16.06 1.21
N GLY A 65 19.57 -16.25 2.34
CA GLY A 65 20.91 -15.71 2.56
C GLY A 65 20.92 -14.18 2.51
N ASP A 66 21.60 -13.62 1.50
CA ASP A 66 21.69 -12.17 1.28
C ASP A 66 20.68 -11.61 0.28
N LEU A 67 19.93 -12.49 -0.39
CA LEU A 67 18.85 -12.08 -1.29
C LEU A 67 17.56 -11.88 -0.48
N GLN A 68 16.89 -10.74 -0.68
CA GLN A 68 15.60 -10.44 -0.08
C GLN A 68 14.67 -9.82 -1.14
N LEU A 69 13.47 -10.38 -1.25
CA LEU A 69 12.35 -9.80 -1.99
C LEU A 69 11.33 -9.26 -1.00
N VAL A 70 10.81 -8.07 -1.29
CA VAL A 70 9.79 -7.38 -0.50
C VAL A 70 8.58 -7.16 -1.40
N LYS A 71 7.46 -7.77 -1.05
CA LYS A 71 6.17 -7.55 -1.69
C LYS A 71 5.34 -6.60 -0.83
N THR A 72 4.83 -5.54 -1.44
CA THR A 72 3.90 -4.58 -0.84
C THR A 72 2.68 -4.44 -1.71
N VAL A 73 1.52 -4.22 -1.09
CA VAL A 73 0.23 -4.18 -1.80
C VAL A 73 -0.52 -2.90 -1.44
N ALA A 74 -1.20 -2.31 -2.43
CA ALA A 74 -2.10 -1.19 -2.18
C ALA A 74 -3.36 -1.27 -3.04
N TRP A 75 -4.50 -1.02 -2.40
CA TRP A 75 -5.80 -0.87 -3.04
C TRP A 75 -5.98 0.52 -3.61
N TYR A 76 -6.88 0.64 -4.58
CA TYR A 76 -7.37 1.92 -5.07
C TYR A 76 -8.72 1.77 -5.74
N ASP A 77 -9.56 2.79 -5.61
CA ASP A 77 -10.64 2.97 -6.55
C ASP A 77 -10.07 3.63 -7.81
N ASN A 78 -9.91 2.83 -8.85
CA ASN A 78 -9.41 3.24 -10.15
C ASN A 78 -10.27 4.31 -10.83
N GLU A 79 -11.52 4.52 -10.39
CA GLU A 79 -12.37 5.63 -10.84
C GLU A 79 -12.37 6.76 -9.82
N TYR A 80 -13.04 6.58 -8.67
CA TYR A 80 -13.30 7.70 -7.75
C TYR A 80 -12.03 8.17 -7.03
N GLY A 81 -11.20 7.23 -6.57
CA GLY A 81 -9.91 7.52 -5.94
C GLY A 81 -8.98 8.26 -6.90
N PHE A 82 -8.92 7.83 -8.16
CA PHE A 82 -8.22 8.57 -9.22
C PHE A 82 -8.78 9.98 -9.42
N VAL A 83 -10.10 10.15 -9.51
CA VAL A 83 -10.74 11.46 -9.68
C VAL A 83 -10.45 12.39 -8.50
N THR A 84 -10.43 11.90 -7.25
CA THR A 84 -10.07 12.74 -6.10
C THR A 84 -8.65 13.29 -6.22
N GLN A 85 -7.69 12.50 -6.71
CA GLN A 85 -6.33 12.97 -7.00
C GLN A 85 -6.28 13.98 -8.13
N LEU A 86 -7.03 13.74 -9.21
CA LEU A 86 -7.11 14.66 -10.33
C LEU A 86 -7.63 16.04 -9.88
N ILE A 87 -8.62 16.09 -9.00
CA ILE A 87 -9.20 17.35 -8.49
C ILE A 87 -8.27 18.07 -7.49
N ARG A 88 -7.44 17.34 -6.74
CA ARG A 88 -6.44 17.96 -5.84
C ARG A 88 -5.30 18.68 -6.57
N THR A 89 -5.09 18.38 -7.85
CA THR A 89 -3.98 18.91 -8.67
C THR A 89 -4.28 20.32 -9.16
#